data_AF-A0A8T5PUP9-F1
#
_entry.id   AF-A0A8T5PUP9-F1
#
_cell.length_a   1.000
_cell.length_b   1.000
_cell.length_c   1.000
_cell.angle_alpha   90.00
_cell.angle_beta   90.00
_cell.angle_gamma   90.00
#
_symmetry.space_group_name_H-M   'P 1'
#
loop_
_entity.id
_entity.type
_entity.pdbx_description
1 polymer ?
#
loop_
_entity_poly.entity_id
_entity_poly.type
_entity_poly.pdbx_seq_one_letter_code
_entity_poly.pdbx_strand_id
1 'polypeptide(L)'
;TLMLMSCAKETDDLPPLPPPPGGDAGVGRAVAGMAISLPNWAAQARNVALAPAKPYYGDGVVVSVSDFDYIYKNGYFFNSKLRSWEKFDLQGELVQDWLKGQGVASVAVTADKFETGDNYLVVYACKKVGKDWDCNNKKWMLVTFNVMGAAGGITPEMENVDKFVVKSISPFELMSTFAEKDNFLDINVIRYDGKYKGPAPDGLIVLVHVFEFNSRADVDSTINNPELFRDIVVKGWKTHIGHNLAVFLDENDHRIAVWTSGKVIVYVESFQKEAANKEVIEGYLAKYPSDLVKP
;
A
#
# COMPACT_ATOMS: atom_id res chain seq x y z
N THR A 1 -2.82 37.28 43.66
CA THR A 1 -1.81 36.29 43.24
C THR A 1 -2.38 35.48 42.11
N LEU A 2 -2.08 35.87 40.87
CA LEU A 2 -2.47 35.12 39.67
C LEU A 2 -1.23 34.35 39.21
N MET A 3 -1.18 33.04 39.46
CA MET A 3 -0.16 32.17 38.89
C MET A 3 -0.57 31.86 37.45
N LEU A 4 0.13 32.46 36.50
CA LEU A 4 0.10 32.06 35.10
C LEU A 4 0.76 30.67 35.00
N MET A 5 -0.05 29.62 34.98
CA MET A 5 0.40 28.29 34.54
C MET A 5 0.80 28.41 33.07
N SER A 6 2.11 28.54 32.85
CA SER A 6 2.72 28.29 31.55
C SER A 6 2.42 26.83 31.20
N CYS A 7 1.59 26.62 30.19
CA CYS A 7 1.52 25.34 29.50
C CYS A 7 2.89 25.12 28.85
N ALA A 8 3.82 24.53 29.61
CA ALA A 8 4.98 23.88 29.07
C ALA A 8 4.43 22.79 28.16
N LYS A 9 4.29 23.12 26.88
CA LYS A 9 4.01 22.18 25.82
C LYS A 9 5.15 21.18 25.95
N GLU A 10 4.88 20.00 26.51
CA GLU A 10 5.81 18.89 26.46
C GLU A 10 6.15 18.78 24.98
N THR A 11 7.35 19.23 24.63
CA THR A 11 7.92 18.92 23.33
C THR A 11 8.01 17.42 23.38
N ASP A 12 7.07 16.74 22.71
CA ASP A 12 7.11 15.30 22.53
C ASP A 12 8.56 14.96 22.20
N ASP A 13 9.20 14.23 23.10
CA ASP A 13 10.61 13.89 23.01
C ASP A 13 10.80 13.01 21.78
N LEU A 14 10.98 13.61 20.60
CA LEU A 14 10.97 12.91 19.31
C LEU A 14 12.19 11.98 19.19
N PRO A 15 12.09 10.89 18.41
CA PRO A 15 13.22 9.99 18.23
C PRO A 15 14.41 10.69 17.56
N PRO A 16 15.64 10.18 17.75
CA PRO A 16 16.81 10.69 17.05
C PRO A 16 16.70 10.46 15.54
N LEU A 17 17.14 11.43 14.74
CA LEU A 17 17.19 11.30 13.29
C LEU A 17 18.04 10.09 12.86
N PRO A 18 17.63 9.34 11.82
CA PRO A 18 18.41 8.22 11.34
C PRO A 18 19.75 8.67 10.74
N PRO A 19 20.80 7.83 10.81
CA PRO A 19 22.00 8.05 10.01
C PRO A 19 21.67 7.89 8.52
N PRO A 20 22.48 8.43 7.60
CA PRO A 20 22.32 8.15 6.17
C PRO A 20 22.36 6.64 5.88
N PRO A 21 21.51 6.11 4.98
CA PRO A 21 21.57 4.71 4.58
C PRO A 21 22.93 4.41 3.92
N GLY A 22 23.58 3.30 4.31
CA GLY A 22 24.90 2.90 3.80
C GLY A 22 26.10 3.17 4.72
N GLY A 23 25.90 3.76 5.91
CA GLY A 23 26.89 3.79 6.99
C GLY A 23 27.76 5.05 7.08
N ASP A 24 28.18 5.66 5.95
CA ASP A 24 28.94 6.92 5.94
C ASP A 24 28.55 7.78 4.72
N ALA A 25 28.54 9.11 4.90
CA ALA A 25 28.14 10.06 3.87
C ALA A 25 29.12 10.05 2.67
N GLY A 26 28.61 9.76 1.46
CA GLY A 26 29.33 10.10 0.23
C GLY A 26 29.15 9.17 -0.96
N VAL A 27 28.87 7.89 -0.76
CA VAL A 27 28.60 6.95 -1.86
C VAL A 27 27.65 5.90 -1.32
N GLY A 28 26.49 5.70 -1.96
CA GLY A 28 25.59 4.62 -1.61
C GLY A 28 26.37 3.31 -1.67
N ARG A 29 26.78 2.78 -0.50
CA ARG A 29 27.44 1.49 -0.46
C ARG A 29 26.46 0.51 -1.10
N ALA A 30 26.92 -0.11 -2.18
CA ALA A 30 26.12 -1.09 -2.88
C ALA A 30 25.65 -2.14 -1.88
N VAL A 31 24.44 -2.65 -2.09
CA VAL A 31 23.89 -3.81 -1.39
C VAL A 31 24.64 -5.12 -1.77
N ALA A 32 25.85 -4.98 -2.33
CA ALA A 32 26.68 -6.06 -2.82
C ALA A 32 27.07 -7.00 -1.66
N GLY A 33 26.75 -8.28 -1.81
CA GLY A 33 27.09 -9.32 -0.84
C GLY A 33 26.00 -9.69 0.17
N MET A 34 24.76 -9.18 0.03
CA MET A 34 23.65 -9.56 0.91
C MET A 34 23.19 -11.02 0.81
N ALA A 35 23.79 -11.84 -0.06
CA ALA A 35 23.49 -13.26 -0.16
C ALA A 35 23.74 -14.04 1.16
N ILE A 36 24.49 -13.47 2.12
CA ILE A 36 24.93 -14.19 3.33
C ILE A 36 24.57 -13.47 4.64
N SER A 37 24.57 -12.13 4.70
CA SER A 37 24.23 -11.40 5.93
C SER A 37 23.82 -9.94 5.67
N LEU A 38 22.98 -9.38 6.56
CA LEU A 38 22.63 -7.96 6.53
C LEU A 38 23.86 -7.09 6.83
N PRO A 39 24.00 -5.94 6.13
CA PRO A 39 25.10 -5.03 6.41
C PRO A 39 24.96 -4.43 7.82
N ASN A 40 26.07 -4.00 8.40
CA ASN A 40 26.11 -3.50 9.79
C ASN A 40 25.18 -2.30 10.06
N TRP A 41 24.85 -1.51 9.04
CA TRP A 41 23.95 -0.35 9.09
C TRP A 41 22.47 -0.70 8.94
N ALA A 42 22.14 -1.95 8.58
CA ALA A 42 20.78 -2.44 8.40
C ALA A 42 20.38 -3.45 9.48
N ALA A 43 19.08 -3.53 9.71
CA ALA A 43 18.41 -4.54 10.51
C ALA A 43 17.30 -5.21 9.67
N GLN A 44 16.87 -6.39 10.12
CA GLN A 44 15.70 -7.04 9.53
C GLN A 44 14.47 -6.15 9.74
N ALA A 45 13.65 -6.02 8.70
CA ALA A 45 12.40 -5.28 8.81
C ALA A 45 11.41 -5.95 9.78
N ARG A 46 10.75 -5.12 10.58
CA ARG A 46 9.67 -5.51 11.52
C ARG A 46 8.49 -4.58 11.26
N ASN A 47 7.28 -5.13 11.19
CA ASN A 47 6.06 -4.37 10.92
C ASN A 47 6.15 -3.48 9.65
N VAL A 48 6.77 -4.03 8.60
CA VAL A 48 6.80 -3.43 7.26
C VAL A 48 6.24 -4.44 6.27
N ALA A 49 5.24 -4.04 5.50
CA ALA A 49 4.62 -4.85 4.46
C ALA A 49 4.86 -4.22 3.08
N LEU A 50 5.08 -5.08 2.07
CA LEU A 50 5.17 -4.68 0.66
C LEU A 50 4.09 -5.38 -0.16
N ALA A 51 3.42 -4.61 -1.00
CA ALA A 51 2.41 -5.12 -1.93
C ALA A 51 2.53 -4.44 -3.31
N PRO A 52 2.68 -5.20 -4.41
CA PRO A 52 2.97 -6.64 -4.46
C PRO A 52 4.42 -6.94 -4.06
N ALA A 53 4.70 -8.15 -3.58
CA ALA A 53 6.06 -8.62 -3.31
C ALA A 53 6.87 -8.91 -4.59
N LYS A 54 6.17 -9.10 -5.72
CA LYS A 54 6.75 -9.45 -7.02
C LYS A 54 6.23 -8.54 -8.16
N PRO A 55 6.54 -7.24 -8.15
CA PRO A 55 6.07 -6.30 -9.17
C PRO A 55 6.73 -6.52 -10.54
N TYR A 56 6.04 -6.15 -11.61
CA TYR A 56 6.60 -5.92 -12.94
C TYR A 56 7.01 -4.45 -13.12
N TYR A 57 7.71 -4.16 -14.22
CA TYR A 57 7.92 -2.77 -14.65
C TYR A 57 6.59 -2.14 -15.04
N GLY A 58 6.34 -0.93 -14.54
CA GLY A 58 5.09 -0.18 -14.69
C GLY A 58 4.23 -0.21 -13.42
N ASP A 59 4.45 -1.19 -12.55
CA ASP A 59 3.73 -1.33 -11.28
C ASP A 59 4.14 -0.26 -10.28
N GLY A 60 3.37 -0.14 -9.20
CA GLY A 60 3.79 0.52 -7.97
C GLY A 60 3.90 -0.50 -6.84
N VAL A 61 5.00 -0.47 -6.09
CA VAL A 61 5.10 -1.17 -4.80
C VAL A 61 4.59 -0.24 -3.71
N VAL A 62 3.52 -0.65 -3.04
CA VAL A 62 3.04 -0.02 -1.81
C VAL A 62 3.90 -0.50 -0.65
N VAL A 63 4.43 0.46 0.10
CA VAL A 63 5.18 0.23 1.34
C VAL A 63 4.28 0.67 2.49
N SER A 64 3.97 -0.22 3.42
CA SER A 64 3.22 0.09 4.64
C SER A 64 4.10 -0.18 5.87
N VAL A 65 4.15 0.77 6.80
CA VAL A 65 4.88 0.68 8.07
C VAL A 65 3.90 0.98 9.21
N SER A 66 3.79 0.05 10.16
CA SER A 66 2.80 0.11 11.25
C SER A 66 3.38 -0.36 12.60
N ASP A 67 2.60 -0.23 13.68
CA ASP A 67 2.99 -0.63 15.05
C ASP A 67 4.31 0.00 15.57
N PHE A 68 4.55 1.25 15.15
CA PHE A 68 5.59 2.14 15.69
C PHE A 68 4.95 3.43 16.19
N ASP A 69 5.56 4.08 17.19
CA ASP A 69 5.07 5.39 17.64
C ASP A 69 5.41 6.48 16.63
N TYR A 70 6.62 6.42 16.06
CA TYR A 70 7.08 7.36 15.04
C TYR A 70 7.86 6.67 13.92
N ILE A 71 7.57 7.07 12.69
CA ILE A 71 8.18 6.59 11.44
C ILE A 71 8.84 7.77 10.76
N TYR A 72 10.10 7.66 10.35
CA TYR A 72 10.75 8.76 9.65
C TYR A 72 10.07 8.99 8.30
N LYS A 73 9.72 10.24 7.97
CA LYS A 73 8.88 10.54 6.80
C LYS A 73 9.50 10.17 5.45
N ASN A 74 10.81 9.92 5.40
CA ASN A 74 11.50 9.53 4.19
C ASN A 74 11.91 8.06 4.26
N GLY A 75 11.57 7.30 3.23
CA GLY A 75 12.20 6.02 2.93
C GLY A 75 13.20 6.16 1.79
N TYR A 76 13.94 5.09 1.51
CA TYR A 76 14.85 5.04 0.36
C TYR A 76 14.73 3.72 -0.38
N PHE A 77 14.77 3.73 -1.71
CA PHE A 77 14.96 2.53 -2.52
C PHE A 77 16.34 2.58 -3.18
N PHE A 78 16.92 1.41 -3.44
CA PHE A 78 18.21 1.33 -4.11
C PHE A 78 18.00 1.37 -5.63
N ASN A 79 18.36 2.49 -6.28
CA ASN A 79 18.41 2.56 -7.74
C ASN A 79 19.60 1.71 -8.22
N SER A 80 19.30 0.57 -8.85
CA SER A 80 20.32 -0.38 -9.31
C SER A 80 21.14 0.16 -10.48
N LYS A 81 20.57 1.04 -11.31
CA LYS A 81 21.24 1.66 -12.47
C LYS A 81 22.25 2.72 -12.06
N LEU A 82 21.86 3.60 -11.14
CA LEU A 82 22.73 4.64 -10.61
C LEU A 82 23.61 4.14 -9.45
N ARG A 83 23.30 2.94 -8.94
CA ARG A 83 23.94 2.34 -7.75
C ARG A 83 23.89 3.27 -6.53
N SER A 84 22.74 3.92 -6.34
CA SER A 84 22.53 4.94 -5.30
C SER A 84 21.18 4.78 -4.62
N TRP A 85 21.09 5.20 -3.36
CA TRP A 85 19.81 5.30 -2.66
C TRP A 85 19.04 6.54 -3.11
N GLU A 86 17.81 6.35 -3.59
CA GLU A 86 16.89 7.42 -3.92
C GLU A 86 15.80 7.54 -2.87
N LYS A 87 15.45 8.78 -2.53
CA LYS A 87 14.49 9.10 -1.49
C LYS A 87 13.07 8.98 -2.02
N PHE A 88 12.16 8.45 -1.22
CA PHE A 88 10.72 8.57 -1.40
C PHE A 88 10.06 9.05 -0.10
N ASP A 89 8.91 9.72 -0.22
CA ASP A 89 8.19 10.27 0.93
C ASP A 89 7.05 9.32 1.33
N LEU A 90 6.96 9.01 2.62
CA LEU A 90 5.85 8.31 3.25
C LEU A 90 4.74 9.31 3.61
N GLN A 91 3.49 8.87 3.55
CA GLN A 91 2.30 9.63 3.88
C GLN A 91 1.71 9.13 5.21
N GLY A 92 1.28 10.04 6.07
CA GLY A 92 0.74 9.76 7.40
C GLY A 92 0.54 11.04 8.22
N GLU A 93 0.22 10.91 9.51
CA GLU A 93 0.08 12.05 10.43
C GLU A 93 1.45 12.68 10.73
N LEU A 94 1.77 13.81 10.11
CA LEU A 94 3.09 14.43 10.19
C LEU A 94 3.30 15.23 11.48
N VAL A 95 4.37 14.89 12.21
CA VAL A 95 4.93 15.61 13.35
C VAL A 95 6.40 15.93 13.05
N GLN A 96 6.66 17.13 12.53
CA GLN A 96 7.98 17.56 12.04
C GLN A 96 8.53 16.68 10.90
N ASP A 97 9.57 15.87 11.17
CA ASP A 97 10.17 14.93 10.22
C ASP A 97 9.70 13.47 10.42
N TRP A 98 8.73 13.27 11.30
CA TRP A 98 8.20 11.97 11.68
C TRP A 98 6.72 11.86 11.34
N LEU A 99 6.27 10.66 10.99
CA LEU A 99 4.88 10.28 10.91
C LEU A 99 4.52 9.56 12.20
N LYS A 100 3.38 9.90 12.79
CA LYS A 100 2.89 9.27 14.02
C LYS A 100 2.08 8.01 13.69
N GLY A 101 2.40 6.89 14.34
CA GLY A 101 1.67 5.62 14.24
C GLY A 101 1.94 4.83 12.95
N GLN A 102 1.56 5.38 11.80
CA GLN A 102 1.57 4.67 10.51
C GLN A 102 2.12 5.53 9.37
N GLY A 103 2.69 4.86 8.37
CA GLY A 103 3.23 5.50 7.18
C GLY A 103 3.05 4.61 5.95
N VAL A 104 2.55 5.19 4.85
CA VAL A 104 2.34 4.49 3.59
C VAL A 104 3.02 5.25 2.44
N ALA A 105 3.70 4.54 1.55
CA ALA A 105 4.26 5.10 0.33
C ALA A 105 3.95 4.21 -0.87
N SER A 106 4.09 4.78 -2.07
CA SER A 106 4.00 4.03 -3.33
C SER A 106 5.24 4.37 -4.15
N VAL A 107 6.02 3.33 -4.48
CA VAL A 107 7.26 3.45 -5.26
C VAL A 107 7.01 2.88 -6.64
N ALA A 108 7.09 3.71 -7.68
CA ALA A 108 6.94 3.28 -9.06
C ALA A 108 8.13 2.40 -9.48
N VAL A 109 7.85 1.20 -9.99
CA VAL A 109 8.84 0.22 -10.43
C VAL A 109 9.12 0.43 -11.92
N THR A 110 10.22 1.12 -12.24
CA THR A 110 10.59 1.46 -13.61
C THR A 110 11.94 0.86 -14.01
N ALA A 111 12.11 0.56 -15.30
CA ALA A 111 13.32 -0.09 -15.82
C ALA A 111 14.59 0.79 -15.74
N ASP A 112 14.44 2.11 -15.61
CA ASP A 112 15.54 3.05 -15.38
C ASP A 112 16.01 3.11 -13.91
N LYS A 113 15.25 2.50 -12.99
CA LYS A 113 15.55 2.48 -11.55
C LYS A 113 15.85 1.10 -11.00
N PHE A 114 15.16 0.07 -11.51
CA PHE A 114 15.21 -1.28 -10.96
C PHE A 114 15.68 -2.31 -12.00
N GLU A 115 16.33 -3.37 -11.51
CA GLU A 115 16.72 -4.53 -12.31
C GLU A 115 15.81 -5.71 -12.02
N THR A 116 15.65 -6.62 -12.99
CA THR A 116 14.96 -7.88 -12.72
C THR A 116 15.68 -8.66 -11.60
N GLY A 117 14.91 -9.26 -10.71
CA GLY A 117 15.40 -9.98 -9.53
C GLY A 117 15.21 -9.19 -8.23
N ASP A 118 16.08 -9.44 -7.26
CA ASP A 118 15.95 -8.84 -5.93
C ASP A 118 16.31 -7.35 -5.94
N ASN A 119 15.41 -6.55 -5.39
CA ASN A 119 15.55 -5.12 -5.20
C ASN A 119 15.25 -4.77 -3.74
N TYR A 120 15.71 -3.59 -3.33
CA TYR A 120 15.80 -3.25 -1.92
C TYR A 120 15.22 -1.88 -1.64
N LEU A 121 14.54 -1.78 -0.50
CA LEU A 121 14.15 -0.51 0.09
C LEU A 121 14.42 -0.53 1.59
N VAL A 122 14.51 0.66 2.16
CA VAL A 122 14.75 0.87 3.57
C VAL A 122 13.80 1.91 4.13
N VAL A 123 13.36 1.66 5.35
CA VAL A 123 12.55 2.56 6.15
C VAL A 123 13.14 2.64 7.56
N TYR A 124 12.81 3.69 8.30
CA TYR A 124 13.28 3.89 9.67
C TYR A 124 12.11 4.23 10.57
N ALA A 125 11.98 3.51 11.67
CA ALA A 125 10.90 3.71 12.63
C ALA A 125 11.38 3.39 14.04
N CYS A 126 10.73 4.00 15.03
CA CYS A 126 11.08 3.91 16.43
C CYS A 126 9.83 3.64 17.28
N LYS A 127 9.99 2.77 18.27
CA LYS A 127 8.99 2.49 19.31
C LYS A 127 9.49 3.01 20.66
N LYS A 128 8.63 3.68 21.42
CA LYS A 128 8.97 4.22 22.74
C LYS A 128 8.90 3.09 23.77
N VAL A 129 10.00 2.86 24.48
CA VAL A 129 10.09 1.84 25.54
C VAL A 129 10.48 2.55 26.83
N GLY A 130 9.49 2.89 27.65
CA GLY A 130 9.68 3.71 28.84
C GLY A 130 10.09 5.14 28.47
N LYS A 131 11.35 5.51 28.76
CA LYS A 131 11.92 6.83 28.42
C LYS A 131 12.83 6.78 27.19
N ASP A 132 13.15 5.61 26.69
CA ASP A 132 14.09 5.42 25.59
C ASP A 132 13.37 5.08 24.28
N TRP A 133 14.06 5.33 23.16
CA TRP A 133 13.60 5.01 21.82
C TRP A 133 14.28 3.73 21.30
N ASP A 134 13.50 2.66 21.05
CA ASP A 134 13.96 1.50 20.27
C ASP A 134 13.80 1.80 18.78
N CYS A 135 14.91 2.20 18.14
CA CYS A 135 15.00 2.44 16.70
C CYS A 135 15.82 1.34 15.99
N ASN A 136 15.59 0.06 16.32
CA ASN A 136 16.30 -1.07 15.71
C ASN A 136 17.83 -0.98 15.87
N ASN A 137 18.32 -0.58 17.05
CA ASN A 137 19.74 -0.31 17.31
C ASN A 137 20.33 0.78 16.40
N LYS A 138 19.55 1.81 16.06
CA LYS A 138 19.92 2.92 15.15
C LYS A 138 20.22 2.46 13.72
N LYS A 139 19.51 1.44 13.25
CA LYS A 139 19.67 0.85 11.92
C LYS A 139 18.43 0.99 11.06
N TRP A 140 18.65 1.04 9.77
CA TRP A 140 17.58 1.01 8.78
C TRP A 140 16.95 -0.38 8.71
N MET A 141 15.63 -0.46 8.65
CA MET A 141 14.92 -1.69 8.35
C MET A 141 14.99 -1.95 6.85
N LEU A 142 15.69 -3.01 6.45
CA LEU A 142 15.85 -3.37 5.05
C LEU A 142 14.78 -4.37 4.63
N VAL A 143 14.13 -4.09 3.51
CA VAL A 143 13.11 -4.92 2.90
C VAL A 143 13.53 -5.29 1.48
N THR A 144 13.25 -6.52 1.08
CA THR A 144 13.53 -7.04 -0.25
C THR A 144 12.22 -7.31 -0.98
N PHE A 145 12.17 -7.01 -2.27
CA PHE A 145 11.10 -7.38 -3.19
C PHE A 145 11.71 -7.83 -4.53
N ASN A 146 10.98 -8.62 -5.31
CA ASN A 146 11.53 -9.23 -6.51
C ASN A 146 10.87 -8.65 -7.77
N VAL A 147 11.60 -7.84 -8.54
CA VAL A 147 11.08 -7.26 -9.77
C VAL A 147 11.12 -8.32 -10.87
N MET A 148 9.97 -8.63 -11.46
CA MET A 148 9.82 -9.69 -12.46
C MET A 148 10.30 -9.25 -13.86
N GLY A 149 10.70 -7.99 -14.03
CA GLY A 149 11.09 -7.39 -15.30
C GLY A 149 9.89 -6.76 -16.01
N ALA A 150 9.97 -6.63 -17.34
CA ALA A 150 8.79 -6.25 -18.11
C ALA A 150 7.77 -7.38 -17.99
N ALA A 151 6.49 -7.05 -17.81
CA ALA A 151 5.44 -8.03 -18.04
C ALA A 151 5.69 -8.59 -19.46
N GLY A 152 6.06 -9.87 -19.56
CA GLY A 152 6.55 -10.49 -20.79
C GLY A 152 5.52 -10.62 -21.91
N GLY A 153 4.35 -10.02 -21.73
CA GLY A 153 3.46 -9.66 -22.82
C GLY A 153 3.11 -8.20 -22.64
N ILE A 154 2.96 -7.49 -23.76
CA ILE A 154 1.91 -6.47 -23.85
C ILE A 154 0.70 -7.16 -23.21
N THR A 155 0.26 -6.77 -22.02
CA THR A 155 -1.07 -7.15 -21.55
C THR A 155 -1.99 -6.38 -22.50
N PRO A 156 -2.57 -6.99 -23.55
CA PRO A 156 -3.45 -6.26 -24.46
C PRO A 156 -4.62 -5.65 -23.68
N GLU A 157 -4.84 -6.13 -22.46
CA GLU A 157 -5.81 -5.65 -21.50
C GLU A 157 -5.56 -4.22 -21.01
N MET A 158 -4.35 -3.65 -21.11
CA MET A 158 -4.16 -2.21 -20.83
C MET A 158 -5.01 -1.33 -21.75
N GLU A 159 -5.28 -1.76 -23.00
CA GLU A 159 -6.20 -1.08 -23.91
C GLU A 159 -7.66 -1.10 -23.41
N ASN A 160 -7.98 -1.99 -22.46
CA ASN A 160 -9.30 -2.13 -21.87
C ASN A 160 -9.44 -1.42 -20.53
N VAL A 161 -8.39 -0.83 -19.95
CA VAL A 161 -8.45 -0.26 -18.59
C VAL A 161 -9.58 0.77 -18.43
N ASP A 162 -9.82 1.58 -19.46
CA ASP A 162 -10.89 2.57 -19.51
C ASP A 162 -12.30 1.95 -19.50
N LYS A 163 -12.43 0.70 -19.97
CA LYS A 163 -13.67 -0.07 -19.89
C LYS A 163 -13.93 -0.53 -18.48
N PHE A 164 -12.91 -0.71 -17.65
CA PHE A 164 -13.07 -1.26 -16.30
C PHE A 164 -13.03 -0.19 -15.19
N VAL A 165 -12.14 0.78 -15.28
CA VAL A 165 -11.97 1.86 -14.29
C VAL A 165 -13.00 2.98 -14.51
N VAL A 166 -13.45 3.64 -13.44
CA VAL A 166 -14.39 4.77 -13.52
C VAL A 166 -13.61 6.08 -13.59
N LYS A 167 -13.59 6.74 -14.75
CA LYS A 167 -12.72 7.91 -14.98
C LYS A 167 -13.01 9.14 -14.11
N SER A 168 -14.25 9.30 -13.65
CA SER A 168 -14.66 10.50 -12.92
C SER A 168 -15.56 10.12 -11.76
N ILE A 169 -15.09 10.42 -10.55
CA ILE A 169 -15.83 10.21 -9.30
C ILE A 169 -15.65 11.46 -8.46
N SER A 170 -16.54 12.44 -8.54
CA SER A 170 -16.41 13.65 -7.71
C SER A 170 -16.56 13.32 -6.22
N PRO A 171 -15.72 13.87 -5.30
CA PRO A 171 -14.68 14.88 -5.52
C PRO A 171 -13.27 14.29 -5.76
N PHE A 172 -13.16 13.00 -6.05
CA PHE A 172 -11.89 12.31 -6.27
C PHE A 172 -11.33 12.51 -7.68
N GLU A 173 -10.03 12.73 -7.76
CA GLU A 173 -9.26 12.75 -9.00
C GLU A 173 -8.62 11.39 -9.25
N LEU A 174 -8.75 10.87 -10.48
CA LEU A 174 -8.08 9.66 -10.91
C LEU A 174 -6.60 9.96 -11.16
N MET A 175 -5.73 9.45 -10.29
CA MET A 175 -4.29 9.67 -10.32
C MET A 175 -3.58 8.77 -11.33
N SER A 176 -3.97 7.49 -11.38
CA SER A 176 -3.34 6.49 -12.24
C SER A 176 -4.26 5.29 -12.46
N THR A 177 -4.04 4.59 -13.57
CA THR A 177 -4.71 3.34 -13.92
C THR A 177 -3.69 2.27 -14.27
N PHE A 178 -4.02 1.01 -14.00
CA PHE A 178 -3.14 -0.12 -14.32
C PHE A 178 -3.97 -1.36 -14.68
N ALA A 179 -3.35 -2.32 -15.39
CA ALA A 179 -3.95 -3.60 -15.71
C ALA A 179 -2.89 -4.70 -15.72
N GLU A 180 -3.12 -5.79 -15.01
CA GLU A 180 -2.21 -6.94 -14.97
C GLU A 180 -2.93 -8.28 -14.90
N LYS A 181 -2.19 -9.34 -15.22
CA LYS A 181 -2.60 -10.71 -14.94
C LYS A 181 -2.32 -11.02 -13.48
N ASP A 182 -3.34 -11.47 -12.77
CA ASP A 182 -3.27 -11.83 -11.36
C ASP A 182 -3.86 -13.25 -11.17
N ASN A 183 -3.73 -13.81 -9.98
CA ASN A 183 -4.27 -15.13 -9.68
C ASN A 183 -4.84 -15.21 -8.27
N PHE A 184 -6.01 -15.83 -8.14
CA PHE A 184 -6.54 -16.30 -6.87
C PHE A 184 -6.36 -17.81 -6.78
N LEU A 185 -5.32 -18.26 -6.08
CA LEU A 185 -4.88 -19.66 -6.08
C LEU A 185 -4.53 -20.12 -7.51
N ASP A 186 -5.31 -21.01 -8.10
CA ASP A 186 -5.17 -21.54 -9.46
C ASP A 186 -6.10 -20.85 -10.49
N ILE A 187 -6.86 -19.84 -10.06
CA ILE A 187 -7.79 -19.09 -10.90
C ILE A 187 -7.09 -17.85 -11.47
N ASN A 188 -6.88 -17.84 -12.79
CA ASN A 188 -6.31 -16.70 -13.51
C ASN A 188 -7.36 -15.59 -13.66
N VAL A 189 -6.95 -14.36 -13.36
CA VAL A 189 -7.79 -13.16 -13.52
C VAL A 189 -7.00 -12.04 -14.18
N ILE A 190 -7.72 -11.05 -14.71
CA ILE A 190 -7.14 -9.76 -15.09
C ILE A 190 -7.57 -8.74 -14.04
N ARG A 191 -6.61 -8.10 -13.37
CA ARG A 191 -6.86 -7.04 -12.40
C ARG A 191 -6.71 -5.69 -13.09
N TYR A 192 -7.72 -4.82 -12.94
CA TYR A 192 -7.68 -3.43 -13.39
C TYR A 192 -7.74 -2.51 -12.18
N ASP A 193 -6.76 -1.60 -12.07
CA ASP A 193 -6.60 -0.73 -10.92
C ASP A 193 -6.96 0.71 -11.27
N GLY A 194 -7.72 1.36 -10.38
CA GLY A 194 -7.90 2.81 -10.36
C GLY A 194 -7.42 3.39 -9.04
N LYS A 195 -6.47 4.32 -9.09
CA LYS A 195 -5.99 5.05 -7.91
C LYS A 195 -6.59 6.45 -7.88
N TYR A 196 -7.31 6.76 -6.82
CA TYR A 196 -8.02 8.02 -6.66
C TYR A 196 -7.45 8.82 -5.49
N LYS A 197 -7.45 10.14 -5.61
CA LYS A 197 -7.06 11.06 -4.53
C LYS A 197 -8.19 12.04 -4.24
N GLY A 198 -8.53 12.20 -2.97
CA GLY A 198 -9.49 13.20 -2.51
C GLY A 198 -8.97 14.64 -2.67
N PRO A 199 -9.84 15.66 -2.57
CA PRO A 199 -9.52 17.05 -2.92
C PRO A 199 -8.51 17.75 -1.98
N ALA A 200 -8.25 17.20 -0.79
CA ALA A 200 -7.30 17.80 0.15
C ALA A 200 -5.83 17.55 -0.29
N PRO A 201 -4.87 18.41 0.08
CA PRO A 201 -3.44 18.22 -0.24
C PRO A 201 -2.88 16.86 0.23
N ASP A 202 -3.30 16.44 1.42
CA ASP A 202 -3.12 15.14 2.08
C ASP A 202 -4.36 14.25 1.92
N GLY A 203 -5.15 14.49 0.88
CA GLY A 203 -6.42 13.84 0.63
C GLY A 203 -6.31 12.33 0.59
N LEU A 204 -7.39 11.70 1.05
CA LEU A 204 -7.51 10.26 1.13
C LEU A 204 -7.22 9.60 -0.21
N ILE A 205 -6.31 8.63 -0.19
CA ILE A 205 -6.02 7.75 -1.32
C ILE A 205 -6.96 6.56 -1.26
N VAL A 206 -7.59 6.27 -2.39
CA VAL A 206 -8.47 5.12 -2.57
C VAL A 206 -7.96 4.28 -3.71
N LEU A 207 -7.78 2.99 -3.48
CA LEU A 207 -7.49 2.03 -4.52
C LEU A 207 -8.75 1.25 -4.84
N VAL A 208 -9.01 1.07 -6.12
CA VAL A 208 -10.06 0.19 -6.59
C VAL A 208 -9.46 -0.84 -7.52
N HIS A 209 -9.64 -2.10 -7.16
CA HIS A 209 -9.28 -3.25 -7.97
C HIS A 209 -10.56 -3.84 -8.57
N VAL A 210 -10.58 -4.01 -9.88
CA VAL A 210 -11.61 -4.77 -10.59
C VAL A 210 -10.96 -6.02 -11.13
N PHE A 211 -11.30 -7.17 -10.55
CA PHE A 211 -10.81 -8.47 -10.99
C PHE A 211 -11.79 -9.06 -11.98
N GLU A 212 -11.38 -9.20 -13.24
CA GLU A 212 -12.13 -9.85 -14.31
C GLU A 212 -11.76 -11.35 -14.39
N PHE A 213 -12.78 -12.19 -14.24
CA PHE A 213 -12.66 -13.65 -14.29
C PHE A 213 -13.13 -14.20 -15.64
N ASN A 214 -12.68 -15.40 -15.97
CA ASN A 214 -13.13 -16.10 -17.18
C ASN A 214 -14.62 -16.48 -17.10
N SER A 215 -15.11 -16.81 -15.90
CA SER A 215 -16.49 -17.26 -15.68
C SER A 215 -17.08 -16.79 -14.35
N ARG A 216 -18.41 -16.87 -14.24
CA ARG A 216 -19.10 -16.63 -12.96
C ARG A 216 -18.77 -17.69 -11.91
N ALA A 217 -18.57 -18.93 -12.34
CA ALA A 217 -18.20 -20.03 -11.45
C ALA A 217 -16.87 -19.76 -10.74
N ASP A 218 -15.91 -19.14 -11.45
CA ASP A 218 -14.63 -18.74 -10.87
C ASP A 218 -14.81 -17.65 -9.80
N VAL A 219 -15.65 -16.64 -10.07
CA VAL A 219 -16.03 -15.62 -9.07
C VAL A 219 -16.64 -16.26 -7.83
N ASP A 220 -17.61 -17.16 -8.01
CA ASP A 220 -18.29 -17.82 -6.90
C ASP A 220 -17.33 -18.71 -6.10
N SER A 221 -16.39 -19.39 -6.77
CA SER A 221 -15.33 -20.16 -6.12
C SER A 221 -14.43 -19.26 -5.26
N THR A 222 -13.97 -18.14 -5.81
CA THR A 222 -13.12 -17.17 -5.12
C THR A 222 -13.83 -16.51 -3.94
N ILE A 223 -15.09 -16.12 -4.09
CA ILE A 223 -15.87 -15.47 -3.04
C ILE A 223 -16.23 -16.41 -1.89
N ASN A 224 -16.48 -17.69 -2.17
CA ASN A 224 -16.85 -18.67 -1.15
C ASN A 224 -15.66 -19.38 -0.51
N ASN A 225 -14.43 -19.07 -0.94
CA ASN A 225 -13.21 -19.65 -0.40
C ASN A 225 -12.82 -19.02 0.96
N PRO A 226 -12.67 -19.82 2.04
CA PRO A 226 -12.25 -19.35 3.38
C PRO A 226 -10.89 -18.66 3.43
N GLU A 227 -9.97 -19.01 2.53
CA GLU A 227 -8.61 -18.44 2.48
C GLU A 227 -8.56 -17.11 1.71
N LEU A 228 -9.66 -16.74 1.05
CA LEU A 228 -9.77 -15.53 0.23
C LEU A 228 -10.82 -14.57 0.79
N PHE A 229 -12.03 -14.55 0.23
CA PHE A 229 -13.05 -13.53 0.54
C PHE A 229 -14.19 -14.01 1.44
N ARG A 230 -14.33 -15.30 1.73
CA ARG A 230 -15.53 -15.81 2.43
C ARG A 230 -15.73 -15.14 3.78
N ASP A 231 -14.66 -15.06 4.57
CA ASP A 231 -14.71 -14.47 5.91
C ASP A 231 -15.06 -12.98 5.86
N ILE A 232 -14.50 -12.27 4.88
CA ILE A 232 -14.81 -10.87 4.58
C ILE A 232 -16.30 -10.72 4.27
N VAL A 233 -16.83 -11.57 3.39
CA VAL A 233 -18.21 -11.49 2.92
C VAL A 233 -19.20 -11.80 4.02
N VAL A 234 -18.95 -12.84 4.81
CA VAL A 234 -19.81 -13.25 5.93
C VAL A 234 -19.83 -12.19 7.03
N LYS A 235 -18.65 -11.69 7.44
CA LYS A 235 -18.53 -10.78 8.59
C LYS A 235 -18.85 -9.34 8.21
N GLY A 236 -18.51 -8.93 6.99
CA GLY A 236 -18.68 -7.56 6.50
C GLY A 236 -20.02 -7.26 5.85
N TRP A 237 -20.93 -8.23 5.76
CA TRP A 237 -22.18 -8.10 5.01
C TRP A 237 -22.98 -6.82 5.35
N LYS A 238 -23.31 -6.04 4.33
CA LYS A 238 -24.10 -4.80 4.45
C LYS A 238 -24.92 -4.54 3.20
N THR A 239 -26.04 -3.83 3.36
CA THR A 239 -26.81 -3.29 2.24
C THR A 239 -26.56 -1.79 2.11
N HIS A 240 -26.22 -1.32 0.91
CA HIS A 240 -25.99 0.08 0.55
C HIS A 240 -26.76 0.42 -0.72
N ILE A 241 -27.71 1.36 -0.64
CA ILE A 241 -28.57 1.78 -1.76
C ILE A 241 -29.21 0.56 -2.48
N GLY A 242 -29.71 -0.39 -1.70
CA GLY A 242 -30.35 -1.61 -2.23
C GLY A 242 -29.39 -2.65 -2.82
N HIS A 243 -28.09 -2.39 -2.86
CA HIS A 243 -27.06 -3.35 -3.27
C HIS A 243 -26.43 -4.02 -2.05
N ASN A 244 -26.10 -5.31 -2.19
CA ASN A 244 -25.36 -6.04 -1.18
C ASN A 244 -23.86 -5.87 -1.40
N LEU A 245 -23.10 -5.59 -0.35
CA LEU A 245 -21.64 -5.66 -0.40
C LEU A 245 -21.12 -6.08 0.96
N ALA A 246 -19.84 -6.39 1.04
CA ALA A 246 -19.17 -6.61 2.30
C ALA A 246 -18.23 -5.44 2.60
N VAL A 247 -18.37 -4.85 3.79
CA VAL A 247 -17.51 -3.80 4.31
C VAL A 247 -16.84 -4.28 5.58
N PHE A 248 -15.51 -4.24 5.64
CA PHE A 248 -14.75 -4.64 6.82
C PHE A 248 -13.56 -3.73 7.06
N LEU A 249 -12.96 -3.84 8.24
CA LEU A 249 -11.66 -3.27 8.57
C LEU A 249 -10.65 -4.42 8.56
N ASP A 250 -9.57 -4.28 7.81
CA ASP A 250 -8.48 -5.25 7.84
C ASP A 250 -7.60 -5.08 9.10
N GLU A 251 -6.55 -5.88 9.18
CA GLU A 251 -5.57 -5.84 10.27
C GLU A 251 -4.75 -4.54 10.33
N ASN A 252 -4.77 -3.72 9.28
CA ASN A 252 -4.08 -2.43 9.19
C ASN A 252 -5.03 -1.24 9.41
N ASP A 253 -6.24 -1.50 9.92
CA ASP A 253 -7.31 -0.50 10.03
C ASP A 253 -7.70 0.16 8.69
N HIS A 254 -7.42 -0.50 7.56
CA HIS A 254 -7.91 -0.07 6.26
C HIS A 254 -9.36 -0.52 6.10
N ARG A 255 -10.20 0.41 5.66
CA ARG A 255 -11.58 0.07 5.35
C ARG A 255 -11.68 -0.44 3.92
N ILE A 256 -12.23 -1.63 3.78
CA ILE A 256 -12.39 -2.30 2.50
C ILE A 256 -13.86 -2.52 2.22
N ALA A 257 -14.26 -2.35 0.96
CA ALA A 257 -15.56 -2.72 0.44
C ALA A 257 -15.40 -3.68 -0.74
N VAL A 258 -16.10 -4.80 -0.73
CA VAL A 258 -16.03 -5.81 -1.80
C VAL A 258 -17.42 -6.28 -2.22
N TRP A 259 -17.62 -6.48 -3.52
CA TRP A 259 -18.83 -7.08 -4.08
C TRP A 259 -18.56 -7.74 -5.44
N THR A 260 -19.54 -8.48 -5.94
CA THR A 260 -19.50 -9.14 -7.24
C THR A 260 -20.46 -8.50 -8.24
N SER A 261 -20.17 -8.63 -9.54
CA SER A 261 -21.08 -8.27 -10.62
C SER A 261 -20.77 -9.10 -11.87
N GLY A 262 -21.59 -10.11 -12.17
CA GLY A 262 -21.35 -11.03 -13.28
C GLY A 262 -20.01 -11.75 -13.11
N LYS A 263 -19.06 -11.51 -14.01
CA LYS A 263 -17.72 -12.13 -13.98
C LYS A 263 -16.66 -11.27 -13.27
N VAL A 264 -17.06 -10.25 -12.52
CA VAL A 264 -16.10 -9.38 -11.82
C VAL A 264 -16.26 -9.42 -10.31
N ILE A 265 -15.14 -9.24 -9.61
CA ILE A 265 -15.08 -8.79 -8.22
C ILE A 265 -14.58 -7.35 -8.22
N VAL A 266 -15.30 -6.47 -7.53
CA VAL A 266 -14.86 -5.10 -7.27
C VAL A 266 -14.43 -5.02 -5.81
N TYR A 267 -13.22 -4.54 -5.60
CA TYR A 267 -12.60 -4.38 -4.29
C TYR A 267 -12.11 -2.93 -4.15
N VAL A 268 -12.58 -2.23 -3.14
CA VAL A 268 -12.25 -0.84 -2.85
C VAL A 268 -11.56 -0.79 -1.51
N GLU A 269 -10.37 -0.20 -1.46
CA GLU A 269 -9.58 -0.03 -0.25
C GLU A 269 -9.31 1.45 0.01
N SER A 270 -9.57 1.88 1.24
CA SER A 270 -9.18 3.18 1.76
C SER A 270 -8.15 3.00 2.86
N PHE A 271 -6.99 3.63 2.71
CA PHE A 271 -5.86 3.62 3.67
C PHE A 271 -6.12 4.43 4.95
N GLN A 272 -7.39 4.61 5.34
CA GLN A 272 -7.78 5.28 6.56
C GLN A 272 -9.02 4.59 7.16
N LYS A 273 -9.02 4.47 8.49
CA LYS A 273 -10.05 3.78 9.29
C LYS A 273 -11.45 4.41 9.22
N GLU A 274 -11.52 5.71 8.94
CA GLU A 274 -12.74 6.49 9.21
C GLU A 274 -13.81 6.39 8.11
N ALA A 275 -13.46 6.06 6.86
CA ALA A 275 -14.47 5.89 5.81
C ALA A 275 -13.99 5.03 4.62
N ALA A 276 -14.78 4.00 4.29
CA ALA A 276 -14.78 3.45 2.93
C ALA A 276 -15.49 4.50 2.09
N ASN A 277 -14.78 5.09 1.13
CA ASN A 277 -15.25 6.30 0.45
C ASN A 277 -16.54 6.05 -0.30
N LYS A 278 -17.63 6.59 0.24
CA LYS A 278 -19.00 6.43 -0.25
C LYS A 278 -19.08 6.77 -1.73
N GLU A 279 -18.48 7.87 -2.14
CA GLU A 279 -18.50 8.37 -3.51
C GLU A 279 -17.83 7.39 -4.48
N VAL A 280 -16.69 6.81 -4.09
CA VAL A 280 -15.97 5.82 -4.90
C VAL A 280 -16.77 4.52 -5.01
N ILE A 281 -17.31 4.04 -3.89
CA ILE A 281 -18.16 2.85 -3.87
C ILE A 281 -19.39 3.06 -4.76
N GLU A 282 -20.06 4.20 -4.66
CA GLU A 282 -21.24 4.52 -5.47
C GLU A 282 -20.92 4.65 -6.96
N GLY A 283 -19.80 5.30 -7.31
CA GLY A 283 -19.33 5.40 -8.69
C GLY A 283 -19.09 4.02 -9.31
N TYR A 284 -18.50 3.09 -8.56
CA TYR A 284 -18.28 1.72 -9.03
C TYR A 284 -19.55 0.86 -8.96
N LEU A 285 -20.44 1.02 -7.99
CA LEU A 285 -21.73 0.31 -7.95
C LEU A 285 -22.62 0.69 -9.13
N ALA A 286 -22.59 1.95 -9.58
CA ALA A 286 -23.33 2.38 -10.76
C ALA A 286 -22.84 1.67 -12.03
N LYS A 287 -21.53 1.38 -12.12
CA LYS A 287 -20.92 0.64 -13.24
C LYS A 287 -21.05 -0.88 -13.10
N TYR A 288 -20.95 -1.39 -11.87
CA TYR A 288 -21.00 -2.80 -11.51
C TYR A 288 -22.06 -3.03 -10.42
N PRO A 289 -23.35 -3.07 -10.80
CA PRO A 289 -24.42 -3.31 -9.86
C PRO A 289 -24.21 -4.64 -9.14
N SER A 290 -24.24 -4.62 -7.81
CA SER A 290 -23.92 -5.83 -7.06
C SER A 290 -24.94 -6.94 -7.30
N ASP A 291 -24.42 -8.13 -7.60
CA ASP A 291 -25.14 -9.40 -7.59
C ASP A 291 -24.67 -10.34 -6.46
N LEU A 292 -23.98 -9.78 -5.47
CA LEU A 292 -23.49 -10.53 -4.31
C LEU A 292 -24.69 -11.12 -3.54
N VAL A 293 -24.65 -12.43 -3.35
CA VAL A 293 -25.68 -13.20 -2.63
C VAL A 293 -25.21 -13.46 -1.20
N LYS A 294 -26.16 -13.39 -0.25
CA LYS A 294 -25.85 -13.65 1.15
C LYS A 294 -25.45 -15.12 1.30
N PRO A 295 -24.23 -15.41 1.81
CA PRO A 295 -23.78 -16.77 2.03
C PRO A 295 -24.60 -17.50 3.11
#